data_AF-A0AAW2RJJ9-F1
#
_entry.id   AF-A0AAW2RJJ9-F1
#
_cell.length_a   1.000
_cell.length_b   1.000
_cell.length_c   1.000
_cell.angle_alpha   90.00
_cell.angle_beta   90.00
_cell.angle_gamma   90.00
#
_symmetry.space_group_name_H-M   'P 1'
#
loop_
_entity.id
_entity.type
_entity.pdbx_description
1 polymer ?
#
loop_
_entity_poly.entity_id
_entity_poly.type
_entity_poly.pdbx_seq_one_letter_code
_entity_poly.pdbx_strand_id
1 'polypeptide(L)'
;MRLSTSFNVKKETVHNWRDYLRLHCYPLDKYAPEWPSNPSSFKDIVSSYCMEVRQLGFRLQGAISESLGLDKDSLKNVLGEQGQHMAMNYYPACPEPELTYGLPAHTDPNALTILLQDLQVAGLQVLKDGKWLAIKPQPDAFVINIGDQLQALSNGMYKSVWHRAVVNADKARLSVASFLCPCDSANISAPKGLTSGEDGAVYRDFTYAEYYKKFWSRNLDQEHCLELFKN
;
A
#
# COMPACT_ATOMS: atom_id res chain seq x y z
N MET A 1 11.80 -11.11 -7.74
CA MET A 1 10.47 -10.89 -8.38
C MET A 1 9.51 -12.02 -8.03
N ARG A 2 8.18 -11.80 -8.02
CA ARG A 2 7.17 -12.87 -7.85
C ARG A 2 5.97 -12.66 -8.79
N LEU A 3 5.61 -13.67 -9.57
CA LEU A 3 4.33 -13.76 -10.30
C LEU A 3 3.40 -14.70 -9.55
N SER A 4 2.18 -14.29 -9.25
CA SER A 4 1.23 -15.10 -8.47
C SER A 4 -0.20 -14.63 -8.70
N THR A 5 -1.18 -15.45 -8.35
CA THR A 5 -2.60 -15.09 -8.44
C THR A 5 -3.15 -14.52 -7.13
N SER A 6 -2.85 -15.17 -6.00
CA SER A 6 -3.36 -14.78 -4.68
C SER A 6 -2.24 -14.44 -3.70
N PHE A 7 -2.58 -13.74 -2.62
CA PHE A 7 -1.59 -13.17 -1.70
C PHE A 7 -0.85 -14.30 -0.96
N ASN A 8 -1.59 -15.29 -0.46
CA ASN A 8 -1.08 -16.50 0.16
C ASN A 8 -1.86 -17.75 -0.27
N VAL A 9 -1.60 -18.21 -1.50
CA VAL A 9 -2.23 -19.37 -2.14
C VAL A 9 -2.25 -20.64 -1.26
N LYS A 10 -1.28 -20.80 -0.34
CA LYS A 10 -1.21 -21.97 0.56
C LYS A 10 -2.12 -21.88 1.79
N LYS A 11 -2.50 -20.68 2.22
CA LYS A 11 -3.33 -20.45 3.41
C LYS A 11 -4.77 -20.06 3.06
N GLU A 12 -4.97 -19.43 1.92
CA GLU A 12 -6.27 -18.89 1.49
C GLU A 12 -7.18 -20.03 0.99
N THR A 13 -8.41 -20.06 1.49
CA THR A 13 -9.45 -21.00 1.04
C THR A 13 -10.20 -20.48 -0.19
N VAL A 14 -10.19 -19.16 -0.41
CA VAL A 14 -10.74 -18.49 -1.59
C VAL A 14 -9.62 -17.73 -2.27
N HIS A 15 -9.39 -18.03 -3.54
CA HIS A 15 -8.36 -17.37 -4.34
C HIS A 15 -8.90 -16.09 -4.99
N ASN A 16 -8.00 -15.13 -5.17
CA ASN A 16 -8.31 -13.83 -5.75
C ASN A 16 -8.45 -13.95 -7.27
N TRP A 17 -9.44 -13.26 -7.86
CA TRP A 17 -9.61 -13.17 -9.32
C TRP A 17 -8.64 -12.15 -9.94
N ARG A 18 -7.35 -12.44 -9.81
CA ARG A 18 -6.25 -11.54 -10.17
C ARG A 18 -4.99 -12.34 -10.45
N ASP A 19 -4.16 -11.84 -11.35
CA ASP A 19 -2.74 -12.13 -11.42
C ASP A 19 -1.94 -10.89 -11.10
N TYR A 20 -0.78 -11.04 -10.45
CA TYR A 20 0.08 -9.91 -10.18
C TYR A 20 1.56 -10.23 -10.31
N LEU A 21 2.29 -9.27 -10.88
CA LEU A 21 3.74 -9.23 -10.91
C LEU A 21 4.23 -8.29 -9.80
N ARG A 22 4.93 -8.86 -8.81
CA ARG A 22 5.55 -8.11 -7.71
C ARG A 22 7.04 -7.92 -7.94
N LEU A 23 7.47 -6.67 -7.89
CA LEU A 23 8.86 -6.24 -8.04
C LEU A 23 9.37 -5.62 -6.73
N HIS A 24 10.61 -5.90 -6.41
CA HIS A 24 11.39 -5.08 -5.49
C HIS A 24 12.03 -3.97 -6.33
N CYS A 25 11.90 -2.72 -5.90
CA CYS A 25 12.24 -1.55 -6.71
C CYS A 25 13.37 -0.70 -6.14
N TYR A 26 13.69 -0.84 -4.86
CA TYR A 26 14.77 -0.10 -4.22
C TYR A 26 15.58 -1.00 -3.27
N PRO A 27 16.93 -0.99 -3.34
CA PRO A 27 17.76 -0.24 -4.30
C PRO A 27 17.67 -0.81 -5.73
N LEU A 28 17.60 0.07 -6.73
CA LEU A 28 17.21 -0.27 -8.10
C LEU A 28 18.23 -1.18 -8.80
N ASP A 29 19.51 -0.84 -8.69
CA ASP A 29 20.66 -1.56 -9.25
C ASP A 29 20.72 -3.03 -8.78
N LYS A 30 20.29 -3.28 -7.54
CA LYS A 30 20.21 -4.62 -6.98
C LYS A 30 19.09 -5.46 -7.61
N TYR A 31 17.93 -4.86 -7.89
CA TYR A 31 16.73 -5.63 -8.24
C TYR A 31 16.36 -5.59 -9.73
N ALA A 32 16.63 -4.49 -10.44
CA ALA A 32 16.30 -4.35 -11.86
C ALA A 32 16.88 -5.45 -12.77
N PRO A 33 18.08 -6.01 -12.51
CA PRO A 33 18.60 -7.13 -13.31
C PRO A 33 17.68 -8.36 -13.33
N GLU A 34 16.97 -8.63 -12.22
CA GLU A 34 16.07 -9.79 -12.06
C GLU A 34 14.67 -9.59 -12.67
N TRP A 35 14.35 -8.38 -13.15
CA TRP A 35 13.03 -8.09 -13.72
C TRP A 35 12.87 -8.71 -15.11
N PRO A 36 11.63 -8.81 -15.63
CA PRO A 36 11.39 -9.26 -17.00
C PRO A 36 12.16 -8.41 -18.00
N SER A 37 12.77 -9.08 -18.98
CA SER A 37 13.44 -8.43 -20.12
C SER A 37 12.57 -8.42 -21.39
N ASN A 38 11.32 -8.90 -21.31
CA ASN A 38 10.35 -8.88 -22.40
C ASN A 38 9.04 -8.22 -21.91
N PRO A 39 8.56 -7.14 -22.54
CA PRO A 39 9.18 -6.42 -23.67
C PRO A 39 10.55 -5.84 -23.32
N SER A 40 11.41 -5.61 -24.32
CA SER A 40 12.78 -5.09 -24.10
C SER A 40 12.78 -3.73 -23.39
N SER A 41 11.75 -2.92 -23.60
CA SER A 41 11.54 -1.63 -22.95
C SER A 41 11.08 -1.72 -21.49
N PHE A 42 10.75 -2.92 -20.98
CA PHE A 42 10.15 -3.08 -19.65
C PHE A 42 11.04 -2.53 -18.54
N LYS A 43 12.32 -2.90 -18.52
CA LYS A 43 13.25 -2.50 -17.46
C LYS A 43 13.42 -0.99 -17.40
N ASP A 44 13.59 -0.35 -18.56
CA ASP A 44 13.82 1.09 -18.64
C ASP A 44 12.59 1.86 -18.18
N ILE A 45 11.40 1.53 -18.71
CA ILE A 45 10.14 2.20 -18.36
C ILE A 45 9.84 2.04 -16.86
N VAL A 46 9.97 0.82 -16.33
CA VAL A 46 9.63 0.54 -14.93
C VAL A 46 10.64 1.16 -13.99
N SER A 47 11.92 1.23 -14.38
CA SER A 47 12.97 1.92 -13.61
C SER A 47 12.69 3.42 -13.48
N SER A 48 12.39 4.08 -14.60
CA SER A 48 12.01 5.50 -14.59
C SER A 48 10.76 5.73 -13.75
N TYR A 49 9.73 4.91 -13.93
CA TYR A 49 8.48 5.02 -13.17
C TYR A 49 8.71 4.85 -11.67
N CYS A 50 9.44 3.81 -11.24
CA CYS A 50 9.61 3.55 -9.80
C CYS A 50 10.43 4.65 -9.13
N MET A 51 11.45 5.19 -9.81
CA MET A 51 12.24 6.32 -9.32
C MET A 51 11.38 7.58 -9.14
N GLU A 52 10.61 7.97 -10.16
CA GLU A 52 9.76 9.17 -10.10
C GLU A 52 8.66 9.06 -9.04
N VAL A 53 8.01 7.90 -8.96
CA VAL A 53 6.96 7.64 -7.97
C VAL A 53 7.54 7.60 -6.55
N ARG A 54 8.77 7.10 -6.37
CA ARG A 54 9.45 7.15 -5.06
C ARG A 54 9.72 8.60 -4.63
N GLN A 55 10.20 9.45 -5.54
CA GLN A 55 10.41 10.86 -5.25
C GLN A 55 9.10 11.59 -4.94
N LEU A 56 8.02 11.28 -5.66
CA LEU A 56 6.68 11.78 -5.33
C LEU A 56 6.27 11.38 -3.92
N GLY A 57 6.45 10.11 -3.54
CA GLY A 57 6.11 9.63 -2.20
C GLY A 57 6.89 10.32 -1.08
N PHE A 58 8.17 10.62 -1.27
CA PHE A 58 8.93 11.41 -0.31
C PHE A 58 8.48 12.86 -0.21
N ARG A 59 8.10 13.50 -1.34
CA ARG A 59 7.49 14.84 -1.31
C ARG A 59 6.18 14.84 -0.53
N LEU A 60 5.34 13.83 -0.75
CA LEU A 60 4.07 13.66 -0.03
C LEU A 60 4.29 13.43 1.46
N GLN A 61 5.26 12.60 1.86
CA GLN A 61 5.61 12.41 3.27
C GLN A 61 6.06 13.71 3.93
N GLY A 62 6.83 14.55 3.21
CA GLY A 62 7.21 15.88 3.70
C GLY A 62 6.01 16.80 3.94
N ALA A 63 5.10 16.87 2.97
CA ALA A 63 3.88 17.66 3.10
C ALA A 63 2.96 17.14 4.22
N ILE A 64 2.90 15.82 4.42
CA ILE A 64 2.17 15.21 5.54
C ILE A 64 2.81 15.63 6.86
N SER A 65 4.14 15.55 7.01
CA SER A 65 4.82 16.03 8.24
C SER A 65 4.47 17.49 8.54
N GLU A 66 4.58 18.38 7.55
CA GLU A 66 4.29 19.81 7.72
C GLU A 66 2.82 20.06 8.11
N SER A 67 1.89 19.33 7.51
CA SER A 67 0.45 19.43 7.85
C SER A 67 0.12 18.97 9.27
N LEU A 68 0.98 18.14 9.86
CA LEU A 68 0.90 17.70 11.26
C LEU A 68 1.59 18.69 12.22
N GLY A 69 2.14 19.80 11.71
CA GLY A 69 2.93 20.76 12.50
C GLY A 69 4.32 20.25 12.87
N LEU A 70 4.84 19.24 12.17
CA LEU A 70 6.18 18.69 12.38
C LEU A 70 7.18 19.29 11.39
N ASP A 71 8.47 19.10 11.68
CA ASP A 71 9.52 19.33 10.67
C ASP A 71 9.28 18.44 9.45
N LYS A 72 9.54 18.98 8.25
CA LYS A 72 9.31 18.33 6.97
C LYS A 72 9.86 16.90 6.90
N ASP A 73 11.07 16.67 7.39
CA ASP A 73 11.73 15.37 7.30
C ASP A 73 11.43 14.46 8.51
N SER A 74 10.62 14.91 9.48
CA SER A 74 10.35 14.20 10.73
C SER A 74 9.85 12.77 10.52
N LEU A 75 8.77 12.57 9.75
CA LEU A 75 8.23 11.24 9.48
C LEU A 75 9.20 10.37 8.68
N LYS A 76 9.83 10.95 7.66
CA LYS A 76 10.80 10.25 6.81
C LYS A 76 11.98 9.73 7.62
N ASN A 77 12.48 10.50 8.58
CA ASN A 77 13.59 10.11 9.44
C ASN A 77 13.23 8.91 10.33
N VAL A 78 12.00 8.85 10.85
CA VAL A 78 11.52 7.69 11.62
C VAL A 78 11.37 6.45 10.73
N LEU A 79 10.84 6.62 9.52
CA LEU A 79 10.64 5.53 8.56
C LEU A 79 11.97 4.95 8.01
N GLY A 80 13.07 5.69 8.15
CA GLY A 80 14.42 5.25 7.78
C GLY A 80 14.63 5.09 6.27
N GLU A 81 15.58 4.23 5.89
CA GLU A 81 15.81 3.87 4.49
C GLU A 81 14.70 2.96 3.98
N GLN A 82 13.65 3.59 3.47
CA GLN A 82 12.43 2.90 3.05
C GLN A 82 12.66 1.99 1.84
N GLY A 83 12.20 0.75 1.91
CA GLY A 83 12.07 -0.11 0.75
C GLY A 83 10.98 0.40 -0.21
N GLN A 84 11.08 0.01 -1.47
CA GLN A 84 10.00 0.21 -2.45
C GLN A 84 9.65 -1.13 -3.08
N HIS A 85 8.36 -1.46 -3.07
CA HIS A 85 7.83 -2.58 -3.84
C HIS A 85 6.81 -2.07 -4.85
N MET A 86 6.63 -2.79 -5.94
CA MET A 86 5.54 -2.55 -6.88
C MET A 86 4.75 -3.82 -7.11
N ALA A 87 3.43 -3.69 -7.26
CA ALA A 87 2.55 -4.74 -7.75
C ALA A 87 1.84 -4.25 -9.00
N MET A 88 2.13 -4.89 -10.13
CA MET A 88 1.38 -4.75 -11.37
C MET A 88 0.29 -5.80 -11.34
N ASN A 89 -0.96 -5.36 -11.22
CA ASN A 89 -2.12 -6.23 -11.04
C ASN A 89 -2.92 -6.30 -12.34
N TYR A 90 -3.23 -7.52 -12.77
CA TYR A 90 -4.12 -7.83 -13.86
C TYR A 90 -5.35 -8.54 -13.30
N TYR A 91 -6.52 -7.98 -13.54
CA TYR A 91 -7.80 -8.54 -13.12
C TYR A 91 -8.54 -8.98 -14.39
N PRO A 92 -8.59 -10.29 -14.72
CA PRO A 92 -9.33 -10.76 -15.87
C PRO A 92 -10.83 -10.45 -15.75
N ALA A 93 -11.53 -10.46 -16.89
CA ALA A 93 -12.99 -10.48 -16.88
C ALA A 93 -13.48 -11.71 -16.08
N CYS A 94 -14.49 -11.52 -15.23
CA CYS A 94 -15.03 -12.54 -14.34
C CYS A 94 -16.49 -12.82 -14.70
N PRO A 95 -16.86 -14.06 -15.05
CA PRO A 95 -18.24 -14.39 -15.44
C PRO A 95 -19.25 -14.20 -14.30
N GLU A 96 -18.80 -14.33 -13.04
CA GLU A 96 -19.63 -14.20 -11.84
C GLU A 96 -18.99 -13.21 -10.85
N PRO A 97 -18.95 -11.90 -11.19
CA PRO A 97 -18.16 -10.91 -10.45
C PRO A 97 -18.67 -10.65 -9.02
N GLU A 98 -19.91 -11.04 -8.71
CA GLU A 98 -20.51 -10.91 -7.37
C GLU A 98 -20.02 -12.00 -6.40
N LEU A 99 -19.40 -13.08 -6.89
CA LEU A 99 -18.96 -14.22 -6.08
C LEU A 99 -17.48 -14.16 -5.68
N THR A 100 -16.72 -13.19 -6.18
CA THR A 100 -15.28 -13.10 -5.93
C THR A 100 -14.78 -11.67 -5.89
N TYR A 101 -13.55 -11.50 -5.40
CA TYR A 101 -12.84 -10.23 -5.46
C TYR A 101 -11.55 -10.41 -6.25
N GLY A 102 -11.15 -9.34 -6.94
CA GLY A 102 -9.80 -9.23 -7.47
C GLY A 102 -8.78 -9.07 -6.34
N LEU A 103 -9.15 -8.33 -5.31
CA LEU A 103 -8.41 -8.23 -4.05
C LEU A 103 -9.40 -7.96 -2.92
N PRO A 104 -9.50 -8.85 -1.91
CA PRO A 104 -10.37 -8.67 -0.76
C PRO A 104 -10.11 -7.37 0.01
N ALA A 105 -11.04 -7.02 0.89
CA ALA A 105 -10.90 -5.88 1.78
C ALA A 105 -9.64 -6.02 2.65
N HIS A 106 -8.81 -4.98 2.68
CA HIS A 106 -7.61 -4.91 3.52
C HIS A 106 -7.23 -3.44 3.78
N THR A 107 -6.30 -3.24 4.71
CA THR A 107 -5.52 -2.01 4.86
C THR A 107 -4.08 -2.26 4.42
N ASP A 108 -3.37 -1.20 4.05
CA ASP A 108 -2.01 -1.31 3.56
C ASP A 108 -0.99 -1.27 4.70
N PRO A 109 -0.14 -2.30 4.88
CA PRO A 109 0.78 -2.39 6.00
C PRO A 109 1.95 -1.40 5.89
N ASN A 110 2.17 -0.79 4.72
CA ASN A 110 3.27 0.13 4.43
C ASN A 110 2.99 1.56 4.94
N ALA A 111 3.89 2.51 4.62
CA ALA A 111 3.68 3.92 4.99
C ALA A 111 2.73 4.62 4.02
N LEU A 112 3.02 4.51 2.72
CA LEU A 112 2.27 5.21 1.66
C LEU A 112 2.16 4.33 0.41
N THR A 113 0.98 4.27 -0.21
CA THR A 113 0.79 3.64 -1.53
C THR A 113 0.41 4.68 -2.57
N ILE A 114 1.04 4.57 -3.74
CA ILE A 114 0.76 5.38 -4.92
C ILE A 114 0.26 4.44 -6.01
N LEU A 115 -0.98 4.62 -6.43
CA LEU A 115 -1.68 3.73 -7.34
C LEU A 115 -1.97 4.43 -8.67
N LEU A 116 -1.46 3.84 -9.75
CA LEU A 116 -1.90 4.12 -11.11
C LEU A 116 -3.04 3.18 -11.48
N GLN A 117 -4.17 3.75 -11.91
CA GLN A 117 -5.36 3.00 -12.30
C GLN A 117 -5.51 2.94 -13.82
N ASP A 118 -6.15 1.88 -14.31
CA ASP A 118 -6.71 1.83 -15.66
C ASP A 118 -7.79 2.90 -15.82
N LEU A 119 -7.67 3.74 -16.86
CA LEU A 119 -8.61 4.83 -17.13
C LEU A 119 -9.96 4.35 -17.68
N GLN A 120 -10.02 3.15 -18.23
CA GLN A 120 -11.23 2.61 -18.88
C GLN A 120 -12.03 1.69 -17.95
N VAL A 121 -11.40 1.09 -16.94
CA VAL A 121 -12.03 0.09 -16.07
C VAL A 121 -11.84 0.46 -14.59
N ALA A 122 -12.93 0.88 -13.95
CA ALA A 122 -12.98 1.09 -12.51
C ALA A 122 -12.95 -0.26 -11.75
N GLY A 123 -12.61 -0.22 -10.47
CA GLY A 123 -12.59 -1.44 -9.65
C GLY A 123 -12.10 -1.24 -8.22
N LEU A 124 -11.37 -0.15 -7.95
CA LEU A 124 -11.02 0.21 -6.57
C LEU A 124 -12.28 0.70 -5.84
N GLN A 125 -12.51 0.15 -4.65
CA GLN A 125 -13.49 0.66 -3.70
C GLN A 125 -12.82 0.93 -2.36
N VAL A 126 -13.23 2.00 -1.70
CA VAL A 126 -12.77 2.37 -0.34
C VAL A 126 -13.96 2.36 0.62
N LEU A 127 -13.75 1.93 1.85
CA LEU A 127 -14.78 1.96 2.89
C LEU A 127 -14.77 3.33 3.57
N LYS A 128 -15.89 4.02 3.52
CA LYS A 128 -16.10 5.30 4.21
C LYS A 128 -17.48 5.29 4.86
N ASP A 129 -17.55 5.61 6.15
CA ASP A 129 -18.80 5.69 6.92
C ASP A 129 -19.68 4.43 6.78
N GLY A 130 -19.03 3.25 6.81
CA GLY A 130 -19.67 1.94 6.67
C GLY A 130 -20.12 1.59 5.24
N LYS A 131 -19.81 2.42 4.25
CA LYS A 131 -20.21 2.22 2.84
C LYS A 131 -19.01 2.09 1.91
N TRP A 132 -19.07 1.14 1.00
CA TRP A 132 -18.08 0.99 -0.07
C TRP A 132 -18.32 2.02 -1.17
N LEU A 133 -17.33 2.87 -1.41
CA LEU A 133 -17.36 3.92 -2.43
C LEU A 133 -16.41 3.58 -3.56
N ALA A 134 -16.91 3.60 -4.80
CA ALA A 134 -16.08 3.39 -5.98
C ALA A 134 -15.22 4.62 -6.28
N ILE A 135 -13.93 4.39 -6.50
CA ILE A 135 -12.98 5.43 -6.93
C ILE A 135 -12.94 5.44 -8.46
N LYS A 136 -13.39 6.55 -9.05
CA LYS A 136 -13.36 6.75 -10.49
C LYS A 136 -11.93 7.07 -10.94
N PRO A 137 -11.36 6.33 -11.90
CA PRO A 137 -10.10 6.67 -12.52
C PRO A 137 -10.16 8.08 -13.12
N GLN A 138 -9.08 8.85 -12.96
CA GLN A 138 -8.94 10.19 -13.54
C GLN A 138 -7.68 10.22 -14.42
N PRO A 139 -7.75 10.80 -15.63
CA PRO A 139 -6.56 11.05 -16.44
C PRO A 139 -5.51 11.83 -15.66
N ASP A 140 -4.24 11.52 -15.91
CA ASP A 140 -3.08 12.23 -15.34
C ASP A 140 -3.06 12.30 -13.80
N ALA A 141 -3.72 11.33 -13.13
CA ALA A 141 -3.82 11.28 -11.68
C ALA A 141 -3.34 9.95 -11.10
N PHE A 142 -2.77 10.04 -9.90
CA PHE A 142 -2.56 8.89 -9.02
C PHE A 142 -3.57 8.91 -7.88
N VAL A 143 -3.97 7.73 -7.43
CA VAL A 143 -4.64 7.57 -6.14
C VAL A 143 -3.57 7.37 -5.07
N ILE A 144 -3.59 8.22 -4.05
CA ILE A 144 -2.69 8.13 -2.89
C ILE A 144 -3.48 7.55 -1.73
N ASN A 145 -2.96 6.50 -1.09
CA ASN A 145 -3.49 6.02 0.18
C ASN A 145 -2.47 6.18 1.31
N ILE A 146 -3.00 6.32 2.52
CA ILE A 146 -2.23 6.25 3.75
C ILE A 146 -2.23 4.79 4.20
N GLY A 147 -1.06 4.27 4.53
CA GLY A 147 -0.94 2.94 5.13
C GLY A 147 -0.84 3.01 6.66
N ASP A 148 -0.86 1.84 7.27
CA ASP A 148 -0.97 1.64 8.73
C ASP A 148 0.14 2.36 9.51
N GLN A 149 1.34 2.44 8.93
CA GLN A 149 2.49 3.06 9.60
C GLN A 149 2.32 4.59 9.71
N LEU A 150 1.77 5.24 8.69
CA LEU A 150 1.49 6.68 8.76
C LEU A 150 0.28 6.99 9.66
N GLN A 151 -0.71 6.10 9.74
CA GLN A 151 -1.76 6.21 10.75
C GLN A 151 -1.17 6.17 12.16
N ALA A 152 -0.27 5.23 12.45
CA ALA A 152 0.38 5.13 13.74
C ALA A 152 1.24 6.37 14.06
N LEU A 153 2.09 6.80 13.14
CA LEU A 153 2.97 7.96 13.33
C LEU A 153 2.21 9.29 13.48
N SER A 154 1.04 9.41 12.86
CA SER A 154 0.18 10.60 13.01
C SER A 154 -0.72 10.53 14.25
N ASN A 155 -0.48 9.57 15.17
CA ASN A 155 -1.31 9.30 16.34
C ASN A 155 -2.80 9.11 15.98
N GLY A 156 -3.08 8.53 14.81
CA GLY A 156 -4.43 8.29 14.32
C GLY A 156 -5.11 9.48 13.64
N MET A 157 -4.45 10.62 13.43
CA MET A 157 -5.06 11.76 12.72
C MET A 157 -5.26 11.47 11.22
N TYR A 158 -4.30 10.80 10.59
CA TYR A 158 -4.51 10.19 9.27
C TYR A 158 -5.05 8.77 9.42
N LYS A 159 -5.92 8.37 8.49
CA LYS A 159 -6.56 7.05 8.50
C LYS A 159 -6.06 6.18 7.35
N SER A 160 -5.54 5.01 7.70
CA SER A 160 -5.40 3.85 6.83
C SER A 160 -6.78 3.25 6.61
N VAL A 161 -7.30 3.41 5.39
CA VAL A 161 -8.67 3.05 5.07
C VAL A 161 -8.75 1.66 4.47
N TRP A 162 -9.78 0.92 4.88
CA TRP A 162 -10.15 -0.33 4.23
C TRP A 162 -10.47 -0.10 2.76
N HIS A 163 -9.85 -0.89 1.90
CA HIS A 163 -10.07 -0.83 0.47
C HIS A 163 -10.05 -2.22 -0.15
N ARG A 164 -10.71 -2.38 -1.30
CA ARG A 164 -10.80 -3.64 -2.05
C ARG A 164 -10.78 -3.38 -3.55
N ALA A 165 -10.47 -4.41 -4.33
CA ALA A 165 -10.59 -4.38 -5.78
C ALA A 165 -11.68 -5.37 -6.23
N VAL A 166 -12.76 -4.84 -6.78
CA VAL A 166 -13.82 -5.64 -7.42
C VAL A 166 -13.48 -5.96 -8.87
N VAL A 167 -14.08 -7.02 -9.40
CA VAL A 167 -13.96 -7.44 -10.79
C VAL A 167 -15.27 -7.20 -11.54
N ASN A 168 -15.25 -7.37 -12.87
CA ASN A 168 -16.40 -7.19 -13.73
C ASN A 168 -16.39 -8.26 -14.84
N ALA A 169 -17.53 -8.48 -15.49
CA ALA A 169 -17.68 -9.50 -16.53
C ALA A 169 -17.23 -9.05 -17.93
N ASP A 170 -17.07 -7.74 -18.15
CA ASP A 170 -16.95 -7.18 -19.49
C ASP A 170 -15.49 -7.07 -19.94
N LYS A 171 -14.62 -6.53 -19.09
CA LYS A 171 -13.27 -6.14 -19.48
C LYS A 171 -12.25 -6.34 -18.37
N ALA A 172 -11.08 -6.85 -18.75
CA ALA A 172 -9.95 -6.93 -17.86
C ALA A 172 -9.48 -5.55 -17.41
N ARG A 173 -9.00 -5.44 -16.18
CA ARG A 173 -8.48 -4.22 -15.56
C ARG A 173 -7.01 -4.35 -15.22
N LEU A 174 -6.24 -3.30 -15.43
CA LEU A 174 -4.87 -3.19 -14.94
C LEU A 174 -4.74 -2.16 -13.82
N SER A 175 -3.74 -2.32 -12.95
CA SER A 175 -3.31 -1.24 -12.05
C SER A 175 -1.89 -1.48 -11.55
N VAL A 176 -1.16 -0.40 -11.30
CA VAL A 176 0.21 -0.46 -10.77
C VAL A 176 0.25 0.25 -9.42
N ALA A 177 0.42 -0.53 -8.36
CA ALA A 177 0.58 0.00 -7.00
C ALA A 177 2.06 0.05 -6.64
N SER A 178 2.53 1.19 -6.13
CA SER A 178 3.87 1.36 -5.57
C SER A 178 3.78 1.62 -4.07
N PHE A 179 4.48 0.81 -3.28
CA PHE A 179 4.42 0.81 -1.83
C PHE A 179 5.75 1.30 -1.27
N LEU A 180 5.72 2.36 -0.45
CA LEU A 180 6.86 2.79 0.36
C LEU A 180 6.80 2.14 1.74
N CYS A 181 7.71 1.21 1.98
CA CYS A 181 7.78 0.44 3.22
C CYS A 181 8.87 1.00 4.13
N PRO A 182 8.62 1.17 5.44
CA PRO A 182 9.66 1.52 6.40
C PRO A 182 10.84 0.54 6.36
N CYS A 183 11.99 0.99 6.86
CA CYS A 183 13.06 0.08 7.23
C CYS A 183 12.57 -0.91 8.31
N ASP A 184 12.99 -2.17 8.27
CA ASP A 184 12.55 -3.19 9.23
C ASP A 184 12.82 -2.81 10.69
N SER A 185 13.92 -2.08 10.96
CA SER A 185 14.29 -1.60 12.29
C SER A 185 13.66 -0.27 12.68
N ALA A 186 12.86 0.37 11.80
CA ALA A 186 12.17 1.61 12.11
C ALA A 186 11.27 1.43 13.33
N ASN A 187 11.48 2.26 14.37
CA ASN A 187 10.62 2.30 15.54
C ASN A 187 9.45 3.23 15.27
N ILE A 188 8.27 2.66 15.04
CA ILE A 188 7.03 3.37 14.77
C ILE A 188 6.48 3.87 16.10
N SER A 189 6.69 5.16 16.33
CA SER A 189 6.24 5.88 17.52
C SER A 189 5.77 7.26 17.13
N ALA A 190 4.58 7.66 17.59
CA ALA A 190 4.04 8.97 17.30
C ALA A 190 4.92 10.06 17.95
N PRO A 191 5.34 11.10 17.20
CA PRO A 191 6.14 12.18 17.76
C PRO A 191 5.49 12.83 18.97
N LYS A 192 6.29 13.23 19.97
CA LYS A 192 5.81 13.83 21.23
C LYS A 192 4.86 15.02 21.03
N GLY A 193 5.07 15.80 19.97
CA GLY A 193 4.19 16.92 19.62
C GLY A 193 2.75 16.52 19.27
N LEU A 194 2.51 15.25 18.92
CA LEU A 194 1.19 14.70 18.59
C LEU A 194 0.57 13.89 19.73
N THR A 195 1.31 13.63 20.81
CA THR A 195 0.90 12.77 21.94
C THR A 195 0.87 13.50 23.27
N SER A 196 1.20 14.79 23.31
CA SER A 196 1.26 15.61 24.54
C SER A 196 -0.12 16.08 25.05
N GLY A 197 -1.21 15.73 24.37
CA GLY A 197 -2.58 16.03 24.79
C GLY A 197 -3.14 15.06 25.85
N GLU A 198 -4.38 15.28 26.28
CA GLU A 198 -5.05 14.50 27.33
C GLU A 198 -5.20 13.01 26.96
N ASP A 199 -5.39 12.70 25.67
CA ASP A 199 -5.59 11.33 25.16
C ASP A 199 -4.29 10.53 25.01
N GLY A 200 -3.12 11.15 25.17
CA GLY A 200 -1.82 10.49 25.06
C GLY A 200 -1.53 9.84 23.70
N ALA A 201 -0.71 8.80 23.71
CA ALA A 201 -0.43 7.99 22.52
C ALA A 201 -1.53 6.94 22.33
N VAL A 202 -2.13 6.89 21.14
CA VAL A 202 -3.16 5.89 20.77
C VAL A 202 -2.54 4.50 20.60
N TYR A 203 -1.30 4.45 20.10
CA TYR A 203 -0.57 3.22 19.84
C TYR A 203 0.66 3.14 20.73
N ARG A 204 1.00 1.94 21.17
CA ARG A 204 2.33 1.68 21.77
C ARG A 204 3.41 1.77 20.70
N ASP A 205 4.65 1.90 21.14
CA ASP A 205 5.81 1.79 20.26
C ASP A 205 5.98 0.34 19.75
N PHE A 206 6.37 0.21 18.48
CA PHE A 206 6.72 -1.07 17.87
C PHE A 206 7.67 -0.89 16.70
N THR A 207 8.41 -1.94 16.35
CA THR A 207 9.22 -1.93 15.12
C THR A 207 8.40 -2.35 13.91
N TYR A 208 8.76 -1.86 12.72
CA TYR A 208 8.10 -2.31 11.48
C TYR A 208 8.23 -3.83 11.28
N ALA A 209 9.37 -4.43 11.63
CA ALA A 209 9.55 -5.88 11.59
C ALA A 209 8.56 -6.63 12.50
N GLU A 210 8.31 -6.13 13.71
CA GLU A 210 7.32 -6.69 14.63
C GLU A 210 5.91 -6.62 14.04
N TYR A 211 5.52 -5.45 13.52
CA TYR A 211 4.24 -5.24 12.84
C TYR A 211 4.07 -6.21 11.67
N TYR A 212 5.06 -6.24 10.79
CA TYR A 212 5.02 -7.03 9.56
C TYR A 212 4.93 -8.53 9.88
N LYS A 213 5.66 -9.03 10.89
CA LYS A 213 5.55 -10.42 11.35
C LYS A 213 4.13 -10.75 11.83
N LYS A 214 3.47 -9.85 12.57
CA LYS A 214 2.09 -10.03 13.02
C LYS A 214 1.12 -10.01 11.83
N PHE A 215 1.27 -9.06 10.91
CA PHE A 215 0.47 -8.97 9.70
C PHE A 215 0.48 -10.29 8.89
N TRP A 216 1.66 -10.87 8.64
CA TRP A 216 1.78 -12.13 7.86
C TRP A 216 1.37 -13.41 8.61
N SER A 217 1.23 -13.33 9.94
CA SER A 217 0.67 -14.44 10.72
C SER A 217 -0.85 -14.56 10.56
N ARG A 218 -1.49 -13.54 9.99
CA ARG A 218 -2.94 -13.35 9.89
C ARG A 218 -3.44 -13.45 8.44
N ASN A 219 -4.75 -13.56 8.27
CA ASN A 219 -5.40 -13.43 6.97
C ASN A 219 -5.83 -11.97 6.74
N LEU A 220 -5.96 -11.55 5.48
CA LEU A 220 -6.27 -10.16 5.09
C LEU A 220 -7.67 -9.69 5.52
N ASP A 221 -8.60 -10.63 5.68
CA ASP A 221 -10.01 -10.41 6.04
C ASP A 221 -10.26 -10.30 7.54
N GLN A 222 -9.23 -10.46 8.37
CA GLN A 222 -9.33 -10.29 9.82
C GLN A 222 -9.24 -8.81 10.20
N GLU A 223 -9.55 -8.47 11.46
CA GLU A 223 -9.49 -7.09 11.99
C GLU A 223 -8.19 -6.34 11.65
N HIS A 224 -8.29 -5.02 11.53
CA HIS A 224 -7.17 -4.14 11.15
C HIS A 224 -5.94 -4.43 12.05
N CYS A 225 -4.80 -4.79 11.45
CA CYS A 225 -3.69 -5.31 12.23
C CYS A 225 -3.10 -4.32 13.24
N LEU A 226 -3.23 -3.03 12.98
CA LEU A 226 -2.80 -1.95 13.87
C LEU A 226 -3.58 -1.91 15.19
N GLU A 227 -4.78 -2.50 15.26
CA GLU A 227 -5.55 -2.61 16.51
C GLU A 227 -4.80 -3.42 17.59
N LEU A 228 -3.94 -4.36 17.19
CA LEU A 228 -3.09 -5.14 18.11
C LEU A 228 -1.98 -4.32 18.77
N PHE A 229 -1.83 -3.06 18.36
CA PHE A 229 -0.79 -2.14 18.81
C PHE A 229 -1.36 -0.90 19.51
N LYS A 230 -2.66 -0.86 19.81
CA LYS A 230 -3.25 0.20 20.64
C LYS A 230 -2.83 0.05 22.11
N ASN A 231 -2.79 1.17 22.84
CA ASN A 231 -2.63 1.20 24.30
C ASN A 231 -3.93 0.85 25.02
#